data_AF-A0A0F3IG03-F1
#
_entry.id   AF-A0A0F3IG03-F1
#
_cell.length_a   1.000
_cell.length_b   1.000
_cell.length_c   1.000
_cell.angle_alpha   90.00
_cell.angle_beta   90.00
_cell.angle_gamma   90.00
#
_symmetry.space_group_name_H-M   'P 1'
#
loop_
_entity.id
_entity.type
_entity.pdbx_description
1 polymer ?
#
loop_
_entity_poly.entity_id
_entity_poly.type
_entity_poly.pdbx_seq_one_letter_code
_entity_poly.pdbx_strand_id
1 'polypeptide(L)'
;MTKNVQANAAGLTGLAYALAQSDYRFKVRNIDLSAADMRSDKLNTLLTAIQQEPASDRGEKIKLAQGWRYVQQFSRISLDNHSLTRLKTGGVYVILGGAGSVGSVITRYLLADYQATVIWLGRKPLSDNVVQQKLAQLNHPSLYYYQADANDLASITTVIHELKQRFGQINGAIFSGLVFAYERPLAELSEAEFVEVCTIKTTGSRNFYQAFSDTALDFMCYFSSIQTFAFLSAKDSAAYAAGISFTDSLVHSLKSQSCFPIGMINWGYWADTTSGTALEQRLAQYFGLISDEQGWRCFQAFIELLCSDRLSQLLCMNASETVRALINCLDEAIISLAQTQDSLLDALFDELDA
;
A
#
# COMPACT_ATOMS: atom_id res chain seq x y z
N MET A 1 -19.37 -8.57 0.86
CA MET A 1 -19.19 -8.55 -0.63
C MET A 1 -17.73 -8.80 -1.08
N THR A 2 -16.89 -9.55 -0.35
CA THR A 2 -15.42 -9.55 -0.54
C THR A 2 -14.80 -10.86 -1.08
N LYS A 3 -15.58 -11.82 -1.58
CA LYS A 3 -15.06 -13.19 -1.78
C LYS A 3 -14.22 -13.46 -3.03
N ASN A 4 -14.01 -12.50 -3.96
CA ASN A 4 -13.21 -12.76 -5.18
C ASN A 4 -12.54 -11.49 -5.74
N VAL A 5 -11.47 -11.00 -5.10
CA VAL A 5 -10.59 -9.99 -5.71
C VAL A 5 -9.53 -10.69 -6.56
N GLN A 6 -9.41 -10.32 -7.84
CA GLN A 6 -8.40 -10.88 -8.75
C GLN A 6 -7.26 -9.88 -8.96
N ALA A 7 -6.10 -10.14 -8.35
CA ALA A 7 -4.95 -9.23 -8.42
C ALA A 7 -4.24 -9.23 -9.78
N ASN A 8 -4.30 -10.33 -10.56
CA ASN A 8 -3.44 -10.54 -11.74
C ASN A 8 -3.56 -9.45 -12.81
N ALA A 9 -4.75 -8.88 -13.01
CA ALA A 9 -4.96 -7.81 -13.98
C ALA A 9 -4.92 -6.40 -13.38
N ALA A 10 -4.81 -6.27 -12.05
CA ALA A 10 -4.94 -4.98 -11.38
C ALA A 10 -3.80 -4.00 -11.70
N GLY A 11 -2.65 -4.49 -12.19
CA GLY A 11 -1.60 -3.61 -12.70
C GLY A 11 -2.05 -2.78 -13.92
N LEU A 12 -3.02 -3.25 -14.70
CA LEU A 12 -3.59 -2.49 -15.82
C LEU A 12 -4.27 -1.20 -15.36
N THR A 13 -4.84 -1.19 -14.15
CA THR A 13 -5.43 0.01 -13.57
C THR A 13 -4.39 1.11 -13.38
N GLY A 14 -3.21 0.78 -12.85
CA GLY A 14 -2.11 1.73 -12.68
C GLY A 14 -1.56 2.23 -14.02
N LEU A 15 -1.43 1.32 -14.99
CA LEU A 15 -1.02 1.66 -16.36
C LEU A 15 -2.01 2.61 -17.05
N ALA A 16 -3.32 2.40 -16.84
CA ALA A 16 -4.38 3.24 -17.40
C ALA A 16 -4.30 4.70 -16.90
N TYR A 17 -3.90 4.93 -15.64
CA TYR A 17 -3.67 6.29 -15.13
C TYR A 17 -2.54 6.97 -15.88
N ALA A 18 -1.42 6.28 -16.06
CA ALA A 18 -0.29 6.83 -16.79
C ALA A 18 -0.66 7.12 -18.25
N LEU A 19 -1.30 6.16 -18.95
CA LEU A 19 -1.76 6.36 -20.32
C LEU A 19 -2.64 7.59 -20.50
N ALA A 20 -3.64 7.75 -19.64
CA ALA A 20 -4.56 8.90 -19.70
C ALA A 20 -3.86 10.23 -19.39
N GLN A 21 -2.88 10.24 -18.47
CA GLN A 21 -2.21 11.46 -18.02
C GLN A 21 -0.96 11.83 -18.82
N SER A 22 -0.36 10.89 -19.57
CA SER A 22 0.87 11.13 -20.34
C SER A 22 0.60 11.76 -21.70
N ASP A 23 -0.53 11.47 -22.34
CA ASP A 23 -0.81 11.87 -23.71
C ASP A 23 -2.28 12.28 -23.91
N TYR A 24 -2.48 13.58 -24.14
CA TYR A 24 -3.79 14.21 -24.32
C TYR A 24 -4.58 13.68 -25.53
N ARG A 25 -3.96 12.87 -26.39
CA ARG A 25 -4.64 12.20 -27.53
C ARG A 25 -5.49 11.01 -27.08
N PHE A 26 -5.29 10.49 -25.88
CA PHE A 26 -6.01 9.32 -25.38
C PHE A 26 -6.88 9.67 -24.18
N LYS A 27 -8.12 9.18 -24.20
CA LYS A 27 -8.95 9.01 -23.01
C LYS A 27 -9.10 7.52 -22.75
N VAL A 28 -9.14 7.12 -21.49
CA VAL A 28 -9.15 5.70 -21.10
C VAL A 28 -10.40 5.37 -20.32
N ARG A 29 -10.99 4.20 -20.60
CA ARG A 29 -12.03 3.57 -19.79
C ARG A 29 -11.37 2.53 -18.88
N ASN A 30 -11.27 2.82 -17.59
CA ASN A 30 -10.68 1.92 -16.59
C ASN A 30 -11.79 1.29 -15.75
N ILE A 31 -12.24 0.09 -16.15
CA ILE A 31 -13.47 -0.52 -15.65
C ILE A 31 -13.16 -1.82 -14.92
N ASP A 32 -13.49 -1.88 -13.63
CA ASP A 32 -13.55 -3.12 -12.85
C ASP A 32 -14.93 -3.78 -13.02
N LEU A 33 -14.95 -5.08 -13.33
CA LEU A 33 -16.15 -5.83 -13.70
C LEU A 33 -16.45 -6.93 -12.68
N SER A 34 -17.73 -7.06 -12.34
CA SER A 34 -18.21 -8.20 -11.54
C SER A 34 -18.13 -9.50 -12.34
N ALA A 35 -17.30 -10.45 -11.89
CA ALA A 35 -17.23 -11.79 -12.48
C ALA A 35 -18.57 -12.56 -12.38
N ALA A 36 -19.39 -12.25 -11.37
CA ALA A 36 -20.73 -12.83 -11.23
C ALA A 36 -21.66 -12.29 -12.33
N ASP A 37 -21.60 -10.98 -12.61
CA ASP A 37 -22.43 -10.35 -13.63
C ASP A 37 -22.08 -10.87 -15.03
N MET A 38 -20.78 -11.03 -15.31
CA MET A 38 -20.27 -11.61 -16.56
C MET A 38 -20.77 -13.03 -16.83
N ARG A 39 -21.19 -13.77 -15.79
CA ARG A 39 -21.66 -15.17 -15.86
C ARG A 39 -23.16 -15.31 -15.58
N SER A 40 -23.89 -14.20 -15.55
CA SER A 40 -25.32 -14.15 -15.24
C SER A 40 -26.14 -13.66 -16.43
N ASP A 41 -27.46 -13.66 -16.26
CA ASP A 41 -28.42 -13.03 -17.17
C ASP A 41 -28.23 -11.50 -17.30
N LYS A 42 -27.45 -10.86 -16.42
CA LYS A 42 -27.10 -9.43 -16.46
C LYS A 42 -26.02 -9.07 -17.49
N LEU A 43 -25.45 -10.04 -18.22
CA LEU A 43 -24.36 -9.81 -19.16
C LEU A 43 -24.68 -8.71 -20.20
N ASN A 44 -25.89 -8.72 -20.78
CA ASN A 44 -26.28 -7.71 -21.76
C ASN A 44 -26.34 -6.31 -21.16
N THR A 45 -26.91 -6.17 -19.96
CA THR A 45 -26.92 -4.90 -19.21
C THR A 45 -25.51 -4.41 -18.91
N LEU A 46 -24.61 -5.32 -18.53
CA LEU A 46 -23.20 -4.99 -18.29
C LEU A 46 -22.50 -4.51 -19.56
N LEU A 47 -22.71 -5.18 -20.70
CA LEU A 47 -22.14 -4.78 -21.99
C LEU A 47 -22.64 -3.39 -22.43
N THR A 48 -23.93 -3.11 -22.24
CA THR A 48 -24.50 -1.78 -22.48
C THR A 48 -23.85 -0.72 -21.58
N ALA A 49 -23.69 -1.01 -20.28
CA ALA A 49 -23.03 -0.10 -19.35
C ALA A 49 -21.56 0.17 -19.74
N ILE A 50 -20.81 -0.85 -20.17
CA ILE A 50 -19.43 -0.70 -20.68
C ILE A 50 -19.37 0.21 -21.91
N GLN A 51 -20.32 0.06 -22.84
CA GLN A 51 -20.38 0.89 -24.05
C GLN A 51 -20.70 2.35 -23.73
N GLN A 52 -21.58 2.58 -22.76
CA GLN A 52 -22.05 3.89 -22.32
C GLN A 52 -21.08 4.61 -21.37
N GLU A 53 -20.14 3.89 -20.74
CA GLU A 53 -19.19 4.49 -19.80
C GLU A 53 -18.35 5.59 -20.49
N PRO A 54 -18.31 6.83 -19.98
CA PRO A 54 -17.46 7.86 -20.54
C PRO A 54 -15.98 7.50 -20.42
N ALA A 55 -15.19 7.89 -21.41
CA ALA A 55 -13.74 7.81 -21.30
C ALA A 55 -13.22 8.92 -20.38
N SER A 56 -12.23 8.60 -19.55
CA SER A 56 -11.65 9.51 -18.56
C SER A 56 -10.32 10.10 -19.06
N ASP A 57 -10.10 11.38 -18.77
CA ASP A 57 -8.84 12.10 -19.01
C ASP A 57 -7.76 11.78 -17.95
N ARG A 58 -8.15 11.16 -16.83
CA ARG A 58 -7.23 10.77 -15.74
C ARG A 58 -7.07 9.27 -15.59
N GLY A 59 -7.91 8.50 -16.28
CA GLY A 59 -8.02 7.05 -16.17
C GLY A 59 -8.68 6.58 -14.88
N GLU A 60 -9.54 7.39 -14.24
CA GLU A 60 -10.17 7.02 -12.96
C GLU A 60 -10.86 5.65 -13.05
N LYS A 61 -10.60 4.80 -12.06
CA LYS A 61 -11.23 3.47 -12.00
C LYS A 61 -12.68 3.60 -11.56
N ILE A 62 -13.57 2.96 -12.31
CA ILE A 62 -14.96 2.75 -11.93
C ILE A 62 -15.23 1.25 -11.83
N LYS A 63 -16.25 0.87 -11.06
CA LYS A 63 -16.70 -0.52 -10.98
C LYS A 63 -18.13 -0.64 -11.47
N LEU A 64 -18.39 -1.61 -12.36
CA LEU A 64 -19.72 -1.99 -12.78
C LEU A 64 -20.09 -3.33 -12.14
N ALA A 65 -21.11 -3.32 -11.28
CA ALA A 65 -21.58 -4.52 -10.62
C ALA A 65 -23.05 -4.39 -10.22
N GLN A 66 -23.81 -5.47 -10.37
CA GLN A 66 -25.21 -5.60 -10.01
C GLN A 66 -26.11 -4.49 -10.59
N GLY A 67 -25.76 -3.98 -11.78
CA GLY A 67 -26.48 -2.87 -12.44
C GLY A 67 -26.12 -1.47 -11.92
N TRP A 68 -25.18 -1.38 -10.98
CA TRP A 68 -24.72 -0.12 -10.40
C TRP A 68 -23.35 0.28 -10.96
N ARG A 69 -23.14 1.60 -11.05
CA ARG A 69 -21.86 2.23 -11.35
C ARG A 69 -21.28 2.79 -10.05
N TYR A 70 -20.20 2.19 -9.57
CA TYR A 70 -19.49 2.62 -8.38
C TYR A 70 -18.28 3.46 -8.76
N VAL A 71 -18.11 4.57 -8.05
CA VAL A 71 -16.94 5.45 -8.15
C VAL A 71 -16.14 5.39 -6.85
N GLN A 72 -14.84 5.59 -6.97
CA GLN A 72 -13.98 5.67 -5.80
C GLN A 72 -14.21 6.99 -5.06
N GLN A 73 -14.31 6.89 -3.73
CA GLN A 73 -14.48 8.01 -2.82
C GLN A 73 -13.56 7.84 -1.62
N PHE A 74 -13.10 8.95 -1.05
CA PHE A 74 -12.26 8.96 0.15
C PHE A 74 -12.99 9.68 1.27
N SER A 75 -12.81 9.19 2.50
CA SER A 75 -13.33 9.82 3.70
C SER A 75 -12.20 10.11 4.66
N ARG A 76 -12.27 11.26 5.33
CA ARG A 76 -11.29 11.60 6.35
C ARG A 76 -11.57 10.79 7.61
N ILE A 77 -10.50 10.26 8.21
CA ILE A 77 -10.57 9.60 9.50
C ILE A 77 -9.87 10.47 10.54
N SER A 78 -10.47 10.60 11.73
CA SER A 78 -9.76 11.14 12.88
C SER A 78 -8.99 10.01 13.55
N LEU A 79 -7.70 10.25 13.80
CA LEU A 79 -6.82 9.32 14.50
C LEU A 79 -6.65 9.67 15.99
N ASP A 80 -7.36 10.70 16.46
CA ASP A 80 -7.06 11.40 17.72
C ASP A 80 -7.39 10.57 18.99
N ASN A 81 -8.08 9.43 18.85
CA ASN A 81 -8.53 8.59 19.95
C ASN A 81 -7.89 7.19 20.01
N HIS A 82 -6.84 6.93 19.24
CA HIS A 82 -6.16 5.63 19.23
C HIS A 82 -4.85 5.69 20.01
N SER A 83 -4.96 5.77 21.34
CA SER A 83 -3.84 5.83 22.29
C SER A 83 -3.22 4.47 22.61
N LEU A 84 -3.86 3.38 22.20
CA LEU A 84 -3.32 2.02 22.32
C LEU A 84 -2.75 1.60 20.97
N THR A 85 -1.55 1.05 21.01
CA THR A 85 -0.79 0.57 19.86
C THR A 85 -0.62 -0.94 20.02
N ARG A 86 -0.81 -1.73 18.95
CA ARG A 86 -0.48 -3.16 18.96
C ARG A 86 1.00 -3.44 18.72
N LEU A 87 1.82 -2.40 18.53
CA LEU A 87 3.27 -2.56 18.57
C LEU A 87 3.69 -2.93 20.00
N LYS A 88 4.49 -3.99 20.11
CA LYS A 88 5.00 -4.54 21.36
C LYS A 88 6.36 -3.97 21.70
N THR A 89 6.52 -3.56 22.95
CA THR A 89 7.84 -3.32 23.54
C THR A 89 8.67 -4.60 23.51
N GLY A 90 9.91 -4.54 23.05
CA GLY A 90 10.78 -5.70 22.83
C GLY A 90 10.36 -6.58 21.64
N GLY A 91 9.39 -6.16 20.84
CA GLY A 91 8.91 -6.92 19.68
C GLY A 91 9.96 -7.06 18.57
N VAL A 92 9.80 -8.07 17.72
CA VAL A 92 10.68 -8.38 16.59
C VAL A 92 9.98 -8.01 15.28
N TYR A 93 10.54 -7.08 14.51
CA TYR A 93 9.93 -6.58 13.27
C TYR A 93 10.86 -6.75 12.08
N VAL A 94 10.34 -7.35 11.00
CA VAL A 94 11.05 -7.52 9.74
C VAL A 94 10.60 -6.46 8.74
N ILE A 95 11.53 -5.70 8.17
CA ILE A 95 11.25 -4.66 7.17
C ILE A 95 12.03 -4.97 5.90
N LEU A 96 11.33 -5.46 4.87
CA LEU A 96 11.89 -5.57 3.53
C LEU A 96 12.03 -4.18 2.93
N GLY A 97 13.24 -3.83 2.49
CA GLY A 97 13.57 -2.46 2.11
C GLY A 97 13.80 -1.52 3.30
N GLY A 98 14.11 -2.06 4.49
CA GLY A 98 14.24 -1.27 5.72
C GLY A 98 15.33 -0.20 5.70
N ALA A 99 16.39 -0.37 4.90
CA ALA A 99 17.44 0.63 4.72
C ALA A 99 17.01 1.83 3.83
N GLY A 100 15.83 1.78 3.23
CA GLY A 100 15.23 2.91 2.49
C GLY A 100 14.75 4.02 3.42
N SER A 101 14.34 5.15 2.85
CA SER A 101 13.90 6.35 3.59
C SER A 101 12.81 6.03 4.63
N VAL A 102 11.63 5.62 4.19
CA VAL A 102 10.48 5.34 5.07
C VAL A 102 10.81 4.22 6.06
N GLY A 103 11.40 3.11 5.59
CA GLY A 103 11.81 2.00 6.44
C GLY A 103 12.76 2.42 7.58
N SER A 104 13.69 3.32 7.30
CA SER A 104 14.65 3.82 8.29
C SER A 104 14.01 4.72 9.34
N VAL A 105 13.02 5.53 8.95
CA VAL A 105 12.24 6.35 9.88
C VAL A 105 11.44 5.46 10.83
N ILE A 106 10.69 4.49 10.29
CA ILE A 106 9.91 3.54 11.11
C ILE A 106 10.83 2.76 12.05
N THR A 107 12.00 2.35 11.57
CA THR A 107 13.02 1.66 12.38
C THR A 107 13.46 2.51 13.57
N ARG A 108 13.79 3.79 13.35
CA ARG A 108 14.26 4.68 14.41
C ARG A 108 13.26 4.76 15.57
N TYR A 109 11.97 4.87 15.29
CA TYR A 109 10.95 4.91 16.33
C TYR A 109 10.68 3.55 16.97
N LEU A 110 10.70 2.44 16.21
CA LEU A 110 10.58 1.10 16.79
C LEU A 110 11.72 0.80 17.79
N LEU A 111 12.95 1.21 17.46
CA LEU A 111 14.09 1.07 18.35
C LEU A 111 13.97 1.98 19.59
N ALA A 112 13.63 3.26 19.40
CA ALA A 112 13.58 4.24 20.49
C ALA A 112 12.40 4.03 21.43
N ASP A 113 11.19 3.92 20.90
CA ASP A 113 9.95 3.98 21.67
C ASP A 113 9.54 2.60 22.19
N TYR A 114 9.88 1.54 21.45
CA TYR A 114 9.48 0.16 21.78
C TYR A 114 10.66 -0.73 22.14
N GLN A 115 11.91 -0.25 22.12
CA GLN A 115 13.10 -1.08 22.37
C GLN A 115 13.08 -2.38 21.54
N ALA A 116 12.55 -2.28 20.33
CA ALA A 116 12.31 -3.41 19.47
C ALA A 116 13.61 -3.99 18.91
N THR A 117 13.52 -5.22 18.42
CA THR A 117 14.50 -5.75 17.46
C THR A 117 13.99 -5.52 16.06
N VAL A 118 14.77 -4.84 15.22
CA VAL A 118 14.40 -4.56 13.83
C VAL A 118 15.36 -5.28 12.90
N ILE A 119 14.80 -5.99 11.92
CA ILE A 119 15.56 -6.71 10.90
C ILE A 119 15.26 -6.10 9.54
N TRP A 120 16.29 -5.56 8.91
CA TRP A 120 16.23 -5.10 7.53
C TRP A 120 16.54 -6.23 6.56
N LEU A 121 15.67 -6.41 5.56
CA LEU A 121 15.95 -7.25 4.40
C LEU A 121 16.23 -6.39 3.17
N GLY A 122 17.23 -6.78 2.38
CA GLY A 122 17.48 -6.13 1.09
C GLY A 122 18.40 -6.94 0.18
N ARG A 123 18.40 -6.60 -1.11
CA ARG A 123 19.15 -7.36 -2.15
C ARG A 123 20.66 -7.22 -2.07
N LYS A 124 21.14 -6.10 -1.53
CA LYS A 124 22.57 -5.77 -1.47
C LYS A 124 23.27 -6.65 -0.43
N PRO A 125 24.53 -7.05 -0.65
CA PRO A 125 25.28 -7.74 0.40
C PRO A 125 25.49 -6.80 1.59
N LEU A 126 25.64 -7.36 2.80
CA LEU A 126 25.94 -6.58 4.00
C LEU A 126 27.19 -5.71 3.83
N SER A 127 28.17 -6.15 3.04
CA SER A 127 29.40 -5.42 2.74
C SER A 127 29.23 -4.23 1.80
N ASP A 128 28.03 -3.99 1.26
CA ASP A 128 27.75 -2.81 0.43
C ASP A 128 27.88 -1.52 1.25
N ASN A 129 28.64 -0.55 0.72
CA ASN A 129 28.94 0.69 1.42
C ASN A 129 27.69 1.50 1.81
N VAL A 130 26.64 1.50 0.97
CA VAL A 130 25.41 2.24 1.27
C VAL A 130 24.66 1.57 2.41
N VAL A 131 24.63 0.24 2.44
CA VAL A 131 24.03 -0.53 3.54
C VAL A 131 24.79 -0.27 4.84
N GLN A 132 26.12 -0.35 4.82
CA GLN A 132 26.96 -0.08 5.99
C GLN A 132 26.79 1.34 6.52
N GLN A 133 26.74 2.35 5.62
CA GLN A 133 26.48 3.73 6.01
C GLN A 133 25.10 3.90 6.67
N LYS A 134 24.05 3.29 6.11
CA LYS A 134 22.69 3.35 6.69
C LYS A 134 22.60 2.66 8.05
N LEU A 135 23.28 1.53 8.23
CA LEU A 135 23.37 0.86 9.53
C LEU A 135 24.14 1.71 10.55
N ALA A 136 25.27 2.29 10.15
CA ALA A 136 26.09 3.16 11.00
C ALA A 136 25.38 4.47 11.38
N GLN A 137 24.45 4.96 10.55
CA GLN A 137 23.63 6.14 10.89
C GLN A 137 22.69 5.88 12.07
N LEU A 138 22.14 4.66 12.20
CA LEU A 138 21.29 4.29 13.33
C LEU A 138 22.09 3.69 14.50
N ASN A 139 23.21 3.02 14.21
CA ASN A 139 24.18 2.43 15.14
C ASN A 139 23.54 1.84 16.41
N HIS A 140 22.62 0.89 16.24
CA HIS A 140 21.86 0.31 17.34
C HIS A 140 22.08 -1.21 17.45
N PRO A 141 22.30 -1.78 18.64
CA PRO A 141 22.63 -3.20 18.81
C PRO A 141 21.47 -4.16 18.43
N SER A 142 20.23 -3.67 18.46
CA SER A 142 19.02 -4.42 18.08
C SER A 142 18.60 -4.22 16.63
N LEU A 143 19.47 -3.62 15.79
CA LEU A 143 19.24 -3.50 14.35
C LEU A 143 20.12 -4.51 13.60
N TYR A 144 19.50 -5.39 12.83
CA TYR A 144 20.18 -6.39 12.03
C TYR A 144 19.88 -6.20 10.54
N TYR A 145 20.82 -6.61 9.69
CA TYR A 145 20.62 -6.64 8.24
C TYR A 145 20.88 -8.04 7.71
N TYR A 146 19.96 -8.51 6.89
CA TYR A 146 20.06 -9.77 6.17
C TYR A 146 19.89 -9.53 4.68
N GLN A 147 20.78 -10.11 3.89
CA GLN A 147 20.63 -10.08 2.44
C GLN A 147 19.51 -11.04 2.04
N ALA A 148 18.49 -10.51 1.35
CA ALA A 148 17.43 -11.29 0.74
C ALA A 148 16.88 -10.57 -0.49
N ASP A 149 16.68 -11.31 -1.59
CA ASP A 149 15.99 -10.78 -2.76
C ASP A 149 14.50 -11.05 -2.67
N ALA A 150 13.70 -9.98 -2.73
CA ALA A 150 12.25 -10.07 -2.73
C ALA A 150 11.73 -10.95 -3.89
N ASN A 151 12.42 -10.92 -5.04
CA ASN A 151 12.01 -11.67 -6.22
C ASN A 151 12.35 -13.16 -6.13
N ASP A 152 13.12 -13.58 -5.13
CA ASP A 152 13.45 -14.97 -4.83
C ASP A 152 12.79 -15.42 -3.52
N LEU A 153 11.71 -16.20 -3.64
CA LEU A 153 11.00 -16.73 -2.48
C LEU A 153 11.89 -17.57 -1.56
N ALA A 154 12.82 -18.35 -2.11
CA ALA A 154 13.71 -19.20 -1.32
C ALA A 154 14.70 -18.35 -0.51
N SER A 155 15.17 -17.24 -1.09
CA SER A 155 16.02 -16.25 -0.41
C SER A 155 15.33 -15.68 0.83
N ILE A 156 14.09 -15.19 0.71
CA ILE A 156 13.34 -14.65 1.86
C ILE A 156 13.06 -15.76 2.89
N THR A 157 12.57 -16.90 2.43
CA THR A 157 12.15 -18.02 3.31
C THR A 157 13.31 -18.53 4.17
N THR A 158 14.52 -18.63 3.59
CA THR A 158 15.73 -19.03 4.32
C THR A 158 16.03 -18.07 5.47
N VAL A 159 15.98 -16.77 5.20
CA VAL A 159 16.20 -15.75 6.23
C VAL A 159 15.11 -15.80 7.30
N ILE A 160 13.82 -15.92 6.93
CA ILE A 160 12.74 -16.01 7.92
C ILE A 160 12.90 -17.23 8.82
N HIS A 161 13.35 -18.37 8.28
CA HIS A 161 13.64 -19.55 9.08
C HIS A 161 14.76 -19.29 10.10
N GLU A 162 15.87 -18.67 9.68
CA GLU A 162 16.97 -18.30 10.57
C GLU A 162 16.51 -17.33 11.67
N LEU A 163 15.71 -16.32 11.32
CA LEU A 163 15.18 -15.35 12.27
C LEU A 163 14.29 -16.00 13.32
N LYS A 164 13.44 -16.95 12.92
CA LYS A 164 12.61 -17.72 13.86
C LYS A 164 13.46 -18.53 14.84
N GLN A 165 14.55 -19.15 14.38
CA GLN A 165 15.47 -19.88 15.26
C GLN A 165 16.19 -18.94 16.24
N ARG A 166 16.61 -17.77 15.76
CA ARG A 166 17.42 -16.82 16.54
C ARG A 166 16.60 -16.03 17.56
N PHE A 167 15.41 -15.58 17.19
CA PHE A 167 14.60 -14.64 17.98
C PHE A 167 13.33 -15.26 18.56
N GLY A 168 13.00 -16.51 18.18
CA GLY A 168 11.84 -17.26 18.67
C GLY A 168 10.51 -16.85 18.04
N GLN A 169 10.27 -15.54 17.88
CA GLN A 169 9.04 -15.00 17.28
C GLN A 169 9.33 -13.82 16.35
N ILE A 170 8.41 -13.56 15.43
CA ILE A 170 8.36 -12.34 14.61
C ILE A 170 6.99 -11.73 14.83
N ASN A 171 6.94 -10.49 15.31
CA ASN A 171 5.71 -9.81 15.67
C ASN A 171 5.09 -9.09 14.49
N GLY A 172 5.88 -8.45 13.63
CA GLY A 172 5.36 -7.76 12.47
C GLY A 172 6.27 -7.83 11.26
N ALA A 173 5.66 -7.82 10.08
CA ALA A 173 6.37 -7.81 8.80
C ALA A 173 5.92 -6.60 7.97
N ILE A 174 6.87 -5.84 7.45
CA ILE A 174 6.62 -4.63 6.66
C ILE A 174 7.27 -4.79 5.28
N PHE A 175 6.46 -4.67 4.24
CA PHE A 175 6.94 -4.59 2.87
C PHE A 175 7.16 -3.13 2.47
N SER A 176 8.37 -2.63 2.69
CA SER A 176 8.82 -1.29 2.29
C SER A 176 9.70 -1.31 1.04
N GLY A 177 9.77 -2.43 0.33
CA GLY A 177 10.58 -2.60 -0.87
C GLY A 177 10.14 -1.62 -1.96
N LEU A 178 11.08 -0.84 -2.48
CA LEU A 178 10.82 0.20 -3.46
C LEU A 178 11.97 0.28 -4.46
N VAL A 179 11.62 0.49 -5.72
CA VAL A 179 12.54 0.84 -6.80
C VAL A 179 11.97 2.09 -7.46
N PHE A 180 12.57 3.25 -7.16
CA PHE A 180 12.37 4.45 -7.96
C PHE A 180 13.46 4.48 -9.01
N ALA A 181 13.17 3.88 -10.16
CA ALA A 181 14.02 3.93 -11.34
C ALA A 181 13.15 4.29 -12.54
N TYR A 182 13.73 5.00 -13.50
CA TYR A 182 13.10 5.31 -14.78
C TYR A 182 11.80 6.13 -14.67
N GLU A 183 11.79 7.20 -13.87
CA GLU A 183 10.65 8.13 -13.80
C GLU A 183 10.57 9.02 -15.05
N ARG A 184 9.96 8.48 -16.11
CA ARG A 184 9.76 9.15 -17.41
C ARG A 184 8.50 8.63 -18.09
N PRO A 185 7.98 9.33 -19.12
CA PRO A 185 6.77 8.92 -19.82
C PRO A 185 6.86 7.48 -20.35
N LEU A 186 5.72 6.79 -20.40
CA LEU A 186 5.64 5.40 -20.87
C LEU A 186 6.25 5.20 -22.27
N ALA A 187 6.11 6.18 -23.16
CA ALA A 187 6.66 6.14 -24.52
C ALA A 187 8.20 6.10 -24.56
N GLU A 188 8.87 6.46 -23.47
CA GLU A 188 10.33 6.47 -23.34
C GLU A 188 10.87 5.30 -22.51
N LEU A 189 9.99 4.43 -22.01
CA LEU A 189 10.37 3.23 -21.25
C LEU A 189 10.53 2.04 -22.18
N SER A 190 11.64 1.32 -22.04
CA SER A 190 11.74 -0.01 -22.61
C SER A 190 10.92 -1.03 -21.81
N GLU A 191 10.53 -2.12 -22.45
CA GLU A 191 9.85 -3.22 -21.79
C GLU A 191 10.68 -3.80 -20.63
N ALA A 192 11.99 -3.92 -20.80
CA ALA A 192 12.89 -4.44 -19.77
C ALA A 192 12.89 -3.56 -18.50
N GLU A 193 12.98 -2.23 -18.67
CA GLU A 193 12.92 -1.28 -17.56
C GLU A 193 11.55 -1.29 -16.87
N PHE A 194 10.47 -1.39 -17.65
CA PHE A 194 9.11 -1.50 -17.12
C PHE A 194 8.96 -2.77 -16.26
N VAL A 195 9.41 -3.92 -16.78
CA VAL A 195 9.37 -5.21 -16.08
C VAL A 195 10.22 -5.15 -14.81
N GLU A 196 11.41 -4.55 -14.84
CA GLU A 196 12.27 -4.43 -13.66
C GLU A 196 11.58 -3.70 -12.50
N VAL A 197 10.98 -2.53 -12.78
CA VAL A 197 10.27 -1.73 -11.77
C VAL A 197 9.01 -2.45 -11.28
N CYS A 198 8.28 -3.13 -12.17
CA CYS A 198 7.08 -3.87 -11.79
C CYS A 198 7.39 -5.11 -10.94
N THR A 199 8.46 -5.83 -11.23
CA THR A 199 8.73 -7.17 -10.67
C THR A 199 8.83 -7.14 -9.14
N ILE A 200 9.50 -6.13 -8.57
CA ILE A 200 9.61 -5.99 -7.11
C ILE A 200 8.25 -5.82 -6.44
N LYS A 201 7.35 -5.01 -7.02
CA LYS A 201 6.00 -4.79 -6.45
C LYS A 201 5.04 -5.92 -6.81
N THR A 202 5.31 -6.73 -7.84
CA THR A 202 4.45 -7.85 -8.22
C THR A 202 4.92 -9.16 -7.59
N THR A 203 5.98 -9.76 -8.11
CA THR A 203 6.58 -10.99 -7.58
C THR A 203 7.06 -10.79 -6.15
N GLY A 204 7.75 -9.69 -5.86
CA GLY A 204 8.30 -9.45 -4.53
C GLY A 204 7.25 -9.31 -3.43
N SER A 205 6.11 -8.66 -3.71
CA SER A 205 5.02 -8.53 -2.74
C SER A 205 4.36 -9.87 -2.42
N ARG A 206 4.18 -10.72 -3.44
CA ARG A 206 3.65 -12.08 -3.30
C ARG A 206 4.60 -12.99 -2.52
N ASN A 207 5.87 -12.99 -2.89
CA ASN A 207 6.90 -13.80 -2.23
C ASN A 207 7.02 -13.41 -0.76
N PHE A 208 6.95 -12.12 -0.45
CA PHE A 208 6.98 -11.64 0.93
C PHE A 208 5.83 -12.24 1.75
N TYR A 209 4.58 -12.18 1.26
CA TYR A 209 3.46 -12.82 1.96
C TYR A 209 3.68 -14.33 2.14
N GLN A 210 4.09 -15.03 1.06
CA GLN A 210 4.30 -16.48 1.08
C GLN A 210 5.36 -16.91 2.09
N ALA A 211 6.47 -16.16 2.21
CA ALA A 211 7.55 -16.47 3.16
C ALA A 211 7.11 -16.42 4.64
N PHE A 212 6.00 -15.74 4.94
CA PHE A 212 5.43 -15.64 6.29
C PHE A 212 4.15 -16.45 6.49
N SER A 213 3.67 -17.19 5.49
CA SER A 213 2.38 -17.91 5.56
C SER A 213 2.26 -18.88 6.76
N ASP A 214 3.38 -19.47 7.19
CA ASP A 214 3.47 -20.35 8.37
C ASP A 214 4.04 -19.65 9.62
N THR A 215 3.91 -18.32 9.69
CA THR A 215 4.39 -17.51 10.83
C THR A 215 3.23 -16.81 11.51
N ALA A 216 3.14 -16.97 12.84
CA ALA A 216 2.16 -16.29 13.67
C ALA A 216 2.56 -14.82 13.88
N LEU A 217 2.33 -13.99 12.85
CA LEU A 217 2.53 -12.54 12.92
C LEU A 217 1.37 -11.87 13.66
N ASP A 218 1.66 -10.78 14.38
CA ASP A 218 0.63 -9.88 14.88
C ASP A 218 0.06 -9.01 13.73
N PHE A 219 0.89 -8.68 12.71
CA PHE A 219 0.43 -8.04 11.47
C PHE A 219 1.43 -8.18 10.30
N MET A 220 0.91 -7.95 9.10
CA MET A 220 1.70 -7.63 7.91
C MET A 220 1.21 -6.33 7.27
N CYS A 221 2.12 -5.39 7.03
CA CYS A 221 1.82 -4.08 6.47
C CYS A 221 2.60 -3.82 5.17
N TYR A 222 1.88 -3.47 4.11
CA TYR A 222 2.48 -3.07 2.83
C TYR A 222 2.57 -1.56 2.71
N PHE A 223 3.76 -1.05 2.40
CA PHE A 223 3.93 0.34 2.00
C PHE A 223 3.73 0.46 0.50
N SER A 224 2.60 1.07 0.17
CA SER A 224 2.19 1.44 -1.17
C SER A 224 2.31 2.96 -1.33
N SER A 225 1.79 3.51 -2.41
CA SER A 225 1.86 4.92 -2.73
C SER A 225 0.54 5.44 -3.26
N ILE A 226 0.35 6.75 -3.12
CA ILE A 226 -0.74 7.50 -3.75
C ILE A 226 -0.80 7.33 -5.27
N GLN A 227 0.28 6.90 -5.92
CA GLN A 227 0.32 6.64 -7.35
C GLN A 227 -0.50 5.40 -7.78
N THR A 228 -1.05 4.63 -6.83
CA THR A 228 -2.07 3.59 -7.08
C THR A 228 -3.45 4.18 -7.45
N PHE A 229 -3.58 5.49 -7.33
CA PHE A 229 -4.79 6.24 -7.65
C PHE A 229 -4.54 7.19 -8.82
N ALA A 230 -5.61 7.64 -9.47
CA ALA A 230 -5.58 8.59 -10.58
C ALA A 230 -5.26 10.03 -10.12
N PHE A 231 -4.18 10.20 -9.35
CA PHE A 231 -3.68 11.49 -8.88
C PHE A 231 -2.72 12.09 -9.92
N LEU A 232 -2.52 13.42 -9.85
CA LEU A 232 -1.67 14.21 -10.74
C LEU A 232 -0.18 13.88 -10.55
N SER A 233 0.27 12.72 -11.03
CA SER A 233 1.69 12.34 -11.11
C SER A 233 1.96 10.99 -11.77
N ALA A 234 0.93 10.19 -12.11
CA ALA A 234 1.12 8.86 -12.68
C ALA A 234 1.80 8.87 -14.06
N LYS A 235 1.76 10.00 -14.78
CA LYS A 235 2.30 10.14 -16.15
C LYS A 235 3.78 9.74 -16.31
N ASP A 236 4.58 9.92 -15.26
CA ASP A 236 6.04 9.68 -15.28
C ASP A 236 6.39 8.38 -14.52
N SER A 237 5.39 7.62 -14.07
CA SER A 237 5.60 6.50 -13.14
C SER A 237 4.76 5.27 -13.49
N ALA A 238 4.52 5.03 -14.78
CA ALA A 238 3.62 3.98 -15.28
C ALA A 238 3.91 2.58 -14.70
N ALA A 239 5.18 2.15 -14.73
CA ALA A 239 5.60 0.85 -14.20
C ALA A 239 5.38 0.77 -12.68
N TYR A 240 5.71 1.85 -11.97
CA TYR A 240 5.54 1.89 -10.53
C TYR A 240 4.05 1.87 -10.13
N ALA A 241 3.22 2.69 -10.78
CA ALA A 241 1.76 2.71 -10.62
C ALA A 241 1.13 1.34 -10.90
N ALA A 242 1.54 0.65 -11.97
CA ALA A 242 1.09 -0.70 -12.29
C ALA A 242 1.49 -1.70 -11.19
N GLY A 243 2.75 -1.68 -10.75
CA GLY A 243 3.24 -2.57 -9.71
C GLY A 243 2.52 -2.42 -8.37
N ILE A 244 2.30 -1.18 -7.91
CA ILE A 244 1.58 -0.94 -6.66
C ILE A 244 0.07 -1.19 -6.78
N SER A 245 -0.55 -0.93 -7.94
CA SER A 245 -1.97 -1.27 -8.16
C SER A 245 -2.22 -2.79 -8.06
N PHE A 246 -1.27 -3.58 -8.58
CA PHE A 246 -1.25 -5.02 -8.36
C PHE A 246 -1.07 -5.36 -6.88
N THR A 247 -0.10 -4.75 -6.19
CA THR A 247 0.18 -5.01 -4.76
C THR A 247 -1.05 -4.76 -3.90
N ASP A 248 -1.71 -3.63 -4.11
CA ASP A 248 -2.89 -3.25 -3.34
C ASP A 248 -4.03 -4.25 -3.54
N SER A 249 -4.25 -4.67 -4.79
CA SER A 249 -5.26 -5.68 -5.11
C SER A 249 -4.89 -7.07 -4.57
N LEU A 250 -3.60 -7.42 -4.54
CA LEU A 250 -3.09 -8.62 -3.91
C LEU A 250 -3.42 -8.60 -2.41
N VAL A 251 -3.06 -7.53 -1.70
CA VAL A 251 -3.32 -7.38 -0.26
C VAL A 251 -4.82 -7.49 0.03
N HIS A 252 -5.68 -6.85 -0.76
CA HIS A 252 -7.13 -7.00 -0.63
C HIS A 252 -7.61 -8.44 -0.83
N SER A 253 -7.05 -9.17 -1.80
CA SER A 253 -7.41 -10.57 -2.04
C SER A 253 -6.98 -11.49 -0.91
N LEU A 254 -5.82 -11.18 -0.29
CA LEU A 254 -5.24 -11.95 0.80
C LEU A 254 -5.93 -11.71 2.15
N LYS A 255 -6.60 -10.56 2.35
CA LYS A 255 -7.28 -10.25 3.63
C LYS A 255 -8.17 -11.38 4.12
N SER A 256 -8.93 -12.00 3.22
CA SER A 256 -9.85 -13.10 3.58
C SER A 256 -9.18 -14.48 3.73
N GLN A 257 -7.92 -14.61 3.33
CA GLN A 257 -7.16 -15.87 3.30
C GLN A 257 -6.04 -15.91 4.34
N SER A 258 -5.61 -14.74 4.82
CA SER A 258 -4.51 -14.58 5.76
C SER A 258 -4.90 -15.04 7.16
N CYS A 259 -3.97 -15.71 7.84
CA CYS A 259 -4.10 -16.12 9.24
C CYS A 259 -3.74 -15.01 10.23
N PHE A 260 -3.22 -13.87 9.74
CA PHE A 260 -2.89 -12.68 10.51
C PHE A 260 -3.45 -11.41 9.85
N PRO A 261 -3.64 -10.32 10.60
CA PRO A 261 -4.03 -9.02 10.05
C PRO A 261 -3.08 -8.57 8.94
N ILE A 262 -3.61 -8.30 7.76
CA ILE A 262 -2.85 -7.82 6.60
C ILE A 262 -3.49 -6.56 6.02
N GLY A 263 -2.67 -5.54 5.78
CA GLY A 263 -3.15 -4.27 5.26
C GLY A 263 -2.06 -3.47 4.57
N MET A 264 -2.41 -2.26 4.14
CA MET A 264 -1.48 -1.37 3.44
C MET A 264 -1.68 0.10 3.81
N ILE A 265 -0.60 0.87 3.70
CA ILE A 265 -0.63 2.33 3.74
C ILE A 265 -0.21 2.85 2.37
N ASN A 266 -1.06 3.66 1.75
CA ASN A 266 -0.74 4.39 0.54
C ASN A 266 -0.11 5.74 0.93
N TRP A 267 1.22 5.83 0.84
CA TRP A 267 1.94 7.03 1.24
C TRP A 267 1.91 8.12 0.16
N GLY A 268 1.70 9.36 0.61
CA GLY A 268 2.05 10.56 -0.13
C GLY A 268 3.55 10.84 -0.12
N TYR A 269 3.94 12.06 -0.44
CA TYR A 269 5.34 12.46 -0.55
C TYR A 269 5.94 12.74 0.84
N TRP A 270 7.10 12.16 1.11
CA TRP A 270 7.82 12.34 2.37
C TRP A 270 8.86 13.45 2.26
N ALA A 271 9.02 14.24 3.33
CA ALA A 271 9.99 15.32 3.38
C ALA A 271 11.42 14.82 3.12
N ASP A 272 11.82 13.71 3.78
CA ASP A 272 13.15 13.09 3.64
C ASP A 272 13.56 12.80 2.18
N THR A 273 12.60 12.40 1.34
CA THR A 273 12.88 12.04 -0.06
C THR A 273 12.62 13.15 -1.06
N THR A 274 11.82 14.16 -0.69
CA THR A 274 11.26 15.10 -1.66
C THR A 274 11.73 16.53 -1.42
N SER A 275 12.05 16.92 -0.19
CA SER A 275 12.51 18.28 0.11
C SER A 275 13.79 18.64 -0.65
N GLY A 276 13.81 19.85 -1.22
CA GLY A 276 14.92 20.38 -2.02
C GLY A 276 14.99 19.83 -3.46
N THR A 277 14.05 19.00 -3.89
CA THR A 277 14.04 18.41 -5.24
C THR A 277 13.20 19.22 -6.23
N ALA A 278 13.43 19.04 -7.53
CA ALA A 278 12.54 19.59 -8.57
C ALA A 278 11.10 19.05 -8.46
N LEU A 279 10.93 17.87 -7.87
CA LEU A 279 9.62 17.28 -7.61
C LEU A 279 8.84 18.08 -6.57
N GLU A 280 9.48 18.53 -5.48
CA GLU A 280 8.85 19.42 -4.49
C GLU A 280 8.30 20.69 -5.16
N GLN A 281 9.11 21.35 -5.99
CA GLN A 281 8.69 22.58 -6.68
C GLN A 281 7.46 22.36 -7.58
N ARG A 282 7.40 21.22 -8.29
CA ARG A 282 6.25 20.84 -9.13
C ARG A 282 4.99 20.55 -8.30
N LEU A 283 5.16 20.03 -7.09
CA LEU A 283 4.06 19.54 -6.25
C LEU A 283 3.60 20.55 -5.19
N ALA A 284 4.36 21.59 -4.89
CA ALA A 284 4.15 22.49 -3.74
C ALA A 284 2.75 23.14 -3.69
N GLN A 285 2.07 23.30 -4.83
CA GLN A 285 0.70 23.83 -4.90
C GLN A 285 -0.39 22.79 -4.62
N TYR A 286 -0.05 21.49 -4.69
CA TYR A 286 -0.99 20.37 -4.65
C TYR A 286 -0.79 19.49 -3.42
N PHE A 287 0.46 19.27 -3.01
CA PHE A 287 0.81 18.34 -1.94
C PHE A 287 1.77 19.00 -0.96
N GLY A 288 1.47 18.88 0.33
CA GLY A 288 2.43 19.03 1.40
C GLY A 288 3.27 17.77 1.55
N LEU A 289 4.43 17.92 2.18
CA LEU A 289 5.33 16.81 2.50
C LEU A 289 5.01 16.24 3.89
N ILE A 290 5.02 14.92 4.00
CA ILE A 290 4.83 14.18 5.25
C ILE A 290 6.15 14.26 6.03
N SER A 291 6.10 14.77 7.26
CA SER A 291 7.25 14.71 8.17
C SER A 291 7.42 13.31 8.76
N ASP A 292 8.62 13.02 9.25
CA ASP A 292 8.92 11.74 9.92
C ASP A 292 7.95 11.43 11.07
N GLU A 293 7.61 12.43 11.88
CA GLU A 293 6.67 12.29 12.98
C GLU A 293 5.24 12.01 12.48
N GLN A 294 4.77 12.73 11.46
CA GLN A 294 3.45 12.50 10.88
C GLN A 294 3.33 11.09 10.30
N GLY A 295 4.33 10.66 9.55
CA GLY A 295 4.37 9.33 8.95
C GLY A 295 4.43 8.23 10.01
N TRP A 296 5.21 8.42 11.08
CA TRP A 296 5.25 7.50 12.21
C TRP A 296 3.91 7.39 12.94
N ARG A 297 3.28 8.52 13.29
CA ARG A 297 1.96 8.53 13.95
C ARG A 297 0.90 7.84 13.10
N CYS A 298 0.92 8.07 11.79
CA CYS A 298 0.04 7.38 10.86
C CYS A 298 0.28 5.86 10.85
N PHE A 299 1.54 5.43 10.77
CA PHE A 299 1.90 4.02 10.84
C PHE A 299 1.43 3.37 12.15
N GLN A 300 1.72 3.98 13.30
CA GLN A 300 1.32 3.49 14.61
C GLN A 300 -0.20 3.33 14.72
N ALA A 301 -0.96 4.37 14.36
CA ALA A 301 -2.42 4.34 14.39
C ALA A 301 -2.99 3.30 13.41
N PHE A 302 -2.39 3.18 12.23
CA PHE A 302 -2.80 2.16 11.25
C PHE A 302 -2.63 0.74 11.78
N ILE A 303 -1.50 0.43 12.43
CA ILE A 303 -1.28 -0.90 13.01
C ILE A 303 -2.34 -1.23 14.08
N GLU A 304 -2.70 -0.27 14.92
CA GLU A 304 -3.80 -0.47 15.89
C GLU A 304 -5.14 -0.79 15.20
N LEU A 305 -5.49 -0.01 14.17
CA LEU A 305 -6.73 -0.18 13.42
C LEU A 305 -6.75 -1.50 12.64
N LEU A 306 -5.61 -1.89 12.07
CA LEU A 306 -5.43 -3.12 11.32
C LEU A 306 -5.58 -4.34 12.22
N CYS A 307 -4.87 -4.37 13.34
CA CYS A 307 -4.92 -5.50 14.28
C CYS A 307 -6.27 -5.62 14.99
N SER A 308 -7.07 -4.56 15.00
CA SER A 308 -8.45 -4.57 15.51
C SER A 308 -9.50 -4.86 14.42
N ASP A 309 -9.08 -5.24 13.21
CA ASP A 309 -9.91 -5.43 12.01
C ASP A 309 -10.86 -4.25 11.68
N ARG A 310 -10.47 -3.03 12.05
CA ARG A 310 -11.25 -1.81 11.78
C ARG A 310 -10.89 -1.16 10.46
N LEU A 311 -9.64 -1.29 10.03
CA LEU A 311 -9.16 -0.70 8.78
C LEU A 311 -8.02 -1.52 8.19
N SER A 312 -8.10 -1.86 6.90
CA SER A 312 -7.04 -2.60 6.20
C SER A 312 -6.32 -1.81 5.12
N GLN A 313 -6.75 -0.58 4.83
CA GLN A 313 -6.10 0.32 3.89
C GLN A 313 -6.24 1.75 4.37
N LEU A 314 -5.13 2.49 4.40
CA LEU A 314 -5.11 3.91 4.77
C LEU A 314 -4.32 4.73 3.75
N LEU A 315 -4.91 5.82 3.30
CA LEU A 315 -4.21 6.86 2.54
C LEU A 315 -3.63 7.90 3.50
N CYS A 316 -2.31 8.03 3.53
CA CYS A 316 -1.62 9.04 4.34
C CYS A 316 -0.99 10.10 3.43
N MET A 317 -1.54 11.31 3.44
CA MET A 317 -1.01 12.41 2.65
C MET A 317 -1.39 13.78 3.21
N ASN A 318 -0.54 14.78 2.94
CA ASN A 318 -0.87 16.18 3.17
C ASN A 318 -1.46 16.77 1.88
N ALA A 319 -2.76 16.54 1.63
CA ALA A 319 -3.46 17.02 0.42
C ALA A 319 -3.93 18.48 0.57
N SER A 320 -3.71 19.30 -0.47
CA SER A 320 -4.35 20.63 -0.57
C SER A 320 -5.86 20.50 -0.80
N GLU A 321 -6.61 21.59 -0.64
CA GLU A 321 -8.05 21.64 -0.98
C GLU A 321 -8.31 21.20 -2.43
N THR A 322 -7.47 21.65 -3.36
CA THR A 322 -7.54 21.25 -4.78
C THR A 322 -7.41 19.74 -4.95
N VAL A 323 -6.47 19.11 -4.25
CA VAL A 323 -6.31 17.65 -4.31
C VAL A 323 -7.49 16.95 -3.65
N ARG A 324 -8.00 17.45 -2.52
CA ARG A 324 -9.18 16.86 -1.85
C ARG A 324 -10.43 16.89 -2.74
N ALA A 325 -10.67 18.00 -3.43
CA ALA A 325 -11.74 18.10 -4.42
C ALA A 325 -11.52 17.11 -5.58
N LEU A 326 -10.29 17.01 -6.08
CA LEU A 326 -9.92 16.15 -7.20
C LEU A 326 -10.14 14.65 -6.93
N ILE A 327 -10.00 14.21 -5.67
CA ILE A 327 -10.15 12.81 -5.28
C ILE A 327 -11.57 12.49 -4.79
N ASN A 328 -12.52 13.42 -4.88
CA ASN A 328 -13.86 13.28 -4.29
C ASN A 328 -13.80 12.98 -2.78
N CYS A 329 -12.94 13.70 -2.04
CA CYS A 329 -12.86 13.54 -0.60
C CYS A 329 -14.13 14.09 0.07
N LEU A 330 -14.76 13.28 0.92
CA LEU A 330 -15.86 13.70 1.79
C LEU A 330 -15.30 14.52 2.96
N ASP A 331 -15.20 15.83 2.76
CA ASP A 331 -14.65 16.74 3.76
C ASP A 331 -15.63 17.03 4.92
N GLU A 332 -16.93 16.84 4.73
CA GLU A 332 -17.97 17.09 5.74
C GLU A 332 -18.18 15.93 6.73
N ALA A 333 -17.60 14.76 6.46
CA ALA A 333 -17.73 13.57 7.30
C ALA A 333 -16.36 13.11 7.79
N ILE A 334 -16.00 13.50 9.02
CA ILE A 334 -14.90 12.86 9.75
C ILE A 334 -15.45 11.57 10.32
N ILE A 335 -14.99 10.44 9.78
CA ILE A 335 -15.37 9.12 10.28
C ILE A 335 -14.57 8.85 11.56
N SER A 336 -15.28 8.63 12.66
CA SER A 336 -14.70 8.02 13.85
C SER A 336 -14.88 6.52 13.76
N LEU A 337 -13.78 5.77 13.74
CA LEU A 337 -13.82 4.31 13.82
C LEU A 337 -14.03 3.93 15.29
N ALA A 338 -15.30 3.84 15.69
CA ALA A 338 -15.69 3.48 17.06
C ALA A 338 -14.99 2.17 17.49
N GLN A 339 -14.75 2.04 18.80
CA GLN A 339 -14.56 0.71 19.38
C GLN A 339 -15.84 -0.07 19.09
N THR A 340 -15.74 -1.34 18.68
CA THR A 340 -16.88 -2.23 18.50
C THR A 340 -17.69 -2.29 19.79
N GLN A 341 -18.70 -1.43 19.90
CA GLN A 341 -19.94 -1.77 20.55
C GLN A 341 -20.81 -2.40 19.47
N ASP A 342 -21.50 -3.48 19.82
CA ASP A 342 -22.46 -4.16 18.94
C ASP A 342 -23.23 -3.11 18.17
N SER A 343 -23.15 -3.16 16.85
CA SER A 343 -23.70 -2.07 16.05
C SER A 343 -25.21 -2.09 16.25
N LEU A 344 -25.81 -0.91 16.42
CA LEU A 344 -27.28 -0.77 16.47
C LEU A 344 -27.96 -1.40 15.25
N LEU A 345 -27.23 -1.54 14.12
CA LEU A 345 -27.71 -2.24 12.94
C LEU A 345 -27.76 -3.76 13.13
N ASP A 346 -26.81 -4.36 13.84
CA ASP A 346 -26.85 -5.81 14.13
C ASP A 346 -28.05 -6.15 15.03
N ALA A 347 -28.35 -5.30 16.02
CA ALA A 347 -29.56 -5.42 16.84
C ALA A 347 -30.87 -5.22 16.04
N LEU A 348 -30.86 -4.32 15.05
CA LEU A 348 -32.01 -4.07 14.17
C LEU A 348 -32.27 -5.21 13.17
N PHE A 349 -31.23 -5.90 12.73
CA PHE A 349 -31.38 -7.06 11.85
C PHE A 349 -31.76 -8.34 12.62
N ASP A 350 -31.30 -8.49 13.86
CA ASP A 350 -31.74 -9.60 14.74
C ASP A 350 -33.23 -9.48 15.15
N GLU A 351 -33.79 -8.26 15.26
CA GLU A 351 -35.23 -8.05 15.51
C GLU A 351 -36.12 -8.26 14.26
N LEU A 352 -35.54 -8.30 13.05
CA LEU A 352 -36.28 -8.55 11.80
C LEU A 352 -36.33 -10.05 11.43
N ASP A 353 -35.46 -10.86 12.02
CA ASP A 353 -35.40 -12.31 11.85
C ASP A 353 -35.99 -13.10 13.04
N ALA A 354 -36.56 -12.42 14.04
CA ALA A 354 -37.31 -12.99 15.18
C ALA A 354 -38.81 -12.75 15.05
#